data_AF-A0A8I1PJ15-F1
#
_entry.id   AF-A0A8I1PJ15-F1
#
_cell.length_a   1.000
_cell.length_b   1.000
_cell.length_c   1.000
_cell.angle_alpha   90.00
_cell.angle_beta   90.00
_cell.angle_gamma   90.00
#
_symmetry.space_group_name_H-M   'P 1'
#
loop_
_entity.id
_entity.type
_entity.pdbx_description
1 polymer ?
#
loop_
_entity_poly.entity_id
_entity_poly.type
_entity_poly.pdbx_seq_one_letter_code
_entity_poly.pdbx_strand_id
1 'polypeptide(L)'
;MTSRRGACRVERRVAITGTRSIGDAPDDQLAAAFDAYLRPFADSTAHVYVGGASGVDTAALQWLAKNTDAALSVVVPCRIVDQPTGSATVIEALRDDGRLAEVVEMGATLLGKTAYHARNRWMVDHADVVIGFPRGDESAGGGTWYTLNYAAERGKVRVIVPL
;
A
#
# COMPACT_ATOMS: atom_id res chain seq x y z
N MET A 1 -9.46 -0.23 43.26
CA MET A 1 -9.34 -1.24 42.18
C MET A 1 -10.29 -0.82 41.05
N THR A 2 -9.86 0.10 40.18
CA THR A 2 -10.69 0.60 39.07
C THR A 2 -10.22 -0.08 37.79
N SER A 3 -11.05 -1.01 37.32
CA SER A 3 -10.92 -1.68 36.02
C SER A 3 -10.83 -0.63 34.92
N ARG A 4 -9.65 -0.54 34.28
CA ARG A 4 -9.49 0.15 32.99
C ARG A 4 -10.27 -0.68 31.98
N ARG A 5 -11.46 -0.22 31.60
CA ARG A 5 -12.10 -0.65 30.36
C ARG A 5 -11.06 -0.46 29.26
N GLY A 6 -10.56 -1.56 28.70
CA GLY A 6 -9.70 -1.51 27.53
C GLY A 6 -10.44 -0.73 26.46
N ALA A 7 -9.91 0.42 26.06
CA ALA A 7 -10.38 1.08 24.85
C ALA A 7 -10.30 0.02 23.75
N CYS A 8 -11.42 -0.26 23.09
CA CYS A 8 -11.41 -0.98 21.83
C CYS A 8 -10.52 -0.16 20.91
N ARG A 9 -9.24 -0.53 20.80
CA ARG A 9 -8.27 0.20 20.02
C ARG A 9 -8.66 -0.11 18.58
N VAL A 10 -9.33 0.85 17.94
CA VAL A 10 -9.77 0.72 16.55
C VAL A 10 -8.52 0.43 15.72
N GLU A 11 -8.51 -0.73 15.07
CA GLU A 11 -7.47 -1.10 14.12
C GLU A 11 -7.42 -0.05 13.02
N ARG A 12 -6.23 0.51 12.77
CA ARG A 12 -6.05 1.56 11.76
C ARG A 12 -5.73 0.91 10.43
N ARG A 13 -6.67 0.99 9.48
CA ARG A 13 -6.52 0.37 8.16
C ARG A 13 -6.07 1.39 7.13
N VAL A 14 -4.93 1.13 6.49
CA VAL A 14 -4.30 2.07 5.56
C VAL A 14 -4.00 1.39 4.24
N ALA A 15 -4.38 2.02 3.14
CA ALA A 15 -3.93 1.63 1.81
C ALA A 15 -2.82 2.55 1.34
N ILE A 16 -1.75 1.98 0.80
CA ILE A 16 -0.64 2.73 0.18
C ILE A 16 -0.65 2.48 -1.32
N THR A 17 -0.41 3.55 -2.07
CA THR A 17 -0.30 3.51 -3.52
C THR A 17 0.68 4.57 -3.99
N GLY A 18 1.37 4.34 -5.10
CA GLY A 18 2.19 5.39 -5.71
C GLY A 18 2.66 5.06 -7.11
N THR A 19 3.50 5.95 -7.64
CA THR A 19 4.07 5.79 -8.97
C THR A 19 4.84 4.47 -9.13
N ARG A 20 4.76 3.90 -10.34
CA ARG A 20 5.62 2.77 -10.75
C ARG A 20 7.03 3.21 -11.15
N SER A 21 7.22 4.50 -11.40
CA SER A 21 8.47 5.10 -11.85
C SER A 21 9.06 5.98 -10.75
N ILE A 22 9.76 5.36 -9.81
CA ILE A 22 10.54 6.09 -8.81
C ILE A 22 11.73 6.83 -9.47
N GLY A 23 12.16 6.44 -10.68
CA GLY A 23 13.28 7.06 -11.40
C GLY A 23 14.51 7.22 -10.49
N ASP A 24 15.27 8.30 -10.67
CA ASP A 24 16.40 8.66 -9.78
C ASP A 24 15.97 9.42 -8.52
N ALA A 25 14.70 9.31 -8.05
CA ALA A 25 14.34 9.92 -6.76
C ALA A 25 15.32 9.34 -5.73
N PRO A 26 16.18 10.15 -5.10
CA PRO A 26 17.24 9.62 -4.27
C PRO A 26 16.58 8.81 -3.17
N ASP A 27 17.05 7.58 -2.93
CA ASP A 27 16.50 6.66 -1.95
C ASP A 27 16.19 7.35 -0.60
N ASP A 28 17.00 8.36 -0.25
CA ASP A 28 16.87 9.21 0.93
C ASP A 28 15.57 10.06 0.98
N GLN A 29 15.12 10.63 -0.13
CA GLN A 29 13.87 11.42 -0.17
C GLN A 29 12.66 10.51 0.02
N LEU A 30 12.66 9.35 -0.64
CA LEU A 30 11.58 8.38 -0.50
C LEU A 30 11.55 7.79 0.92
N ALA A 31 12.72 7.47 1.48
CA ALA A 31 12.85 7.00 2.85
C ALA A 31 12.37 8.04 3.87
N ALA A 32 12.73 9.32 3.69
CA ALA A 32 12.26 10.41 4.55
C ALA A 32 10.73 10.59 4.45
N ALA A 33 10.16 10.46 3.25
CA ALA A 33 8.71 10.47 3.07
C ALA A 33 8.04 9.31 3.81
N PHE A 34 8.60 8.10 3.71
CA PHE A 34 8.07 6.94 4.43
C PHE A 34 8.18 7.10 5.95
N ASP A 35 9.32 7.59 6.46
CA ASP A 35 9.48 7.90 7.88
C ASP A 35 8.46 8.95 8.37
N ALA A 36 8.18 9.98 7.58
CA ALA A 36 7.24 11.02 7.97
C ALA A 36 5.77 10.56 7.92
N TYR A 37 5.39 9.82 6.88
CA TYR A 37 3.98 9.56 6.57
C TYR A 37 3.51 8.13 6.86
N LEU A 38 4.41 7.14 6.90
CA LEU A 38 4.06 5.75 7.23
C LEU A 38 4.31 5.41 8.70
N ARG A 39 5.29 6.06 9.36
CA ARG A 39 5.61 5.81 10.77
C ARG A 39 4.43 5.97 11.75
N PRO A 40 3.43 6.85 11.54
CA PRO A 40 2.23 6.86 12.38
C PRO A 40 1.49 5.53 12.42
N PHE A 41 1.66 4.68 11.41
CA PHE A 41 1.02 3.36 11.27
C PHE A 41 2.00 2.20 11.50
N ALA A 42 3.11 2.45 12.20
CA ALA A 42 4.20 1.48 12.36
C ALA A 42 4.03 0.45 13.50
N ASP A 43 2.90 0.43 14.19
CA ASP A 43 2.67 -0.48 15.32
C ASP A 43 1.67 -1.61 14.98
N SER A 44 1.61 -2.62 15.84
CA SER A 44 0.78 -3.83 15.69
C SER A 44 -0.74 -3.59 15.70
N THR A 45 -1.19 -2.35 15.79
CA THR A 45 -2.61 -1.99 15.69
C THR A 45 -2.97 -1.32 14.38
N ALA A 46 -2.05 -1.32 13.43
CA ALA A 46 -2.31 -0.95 12.06
C ALA A 46 -2.32 -2.18 11.14
N HIS A 47 -3.15 -2.12 10.11
CA HIS A 47 -3.15 -3.03 8.98
C HIS A 47 -2.91 -2.21 7.72
N VAL A 48 -1.84 -2.52 7.00
CA VAL A 48 -1.44 -1.84 5.78
C VAL A 48 -1.67 -2.73 4.56
N TYR A 49 -2.38 -2.19 3.57
CA TYR A 49 -2.63 -2.79 2.27
C TYR A 49 -1.74 -2.13 1.21
N VAL A 50 -1.03 -2.93 0.42
CA VAL A 50 -0.19 -2.45 -0.69
C VAL A 50 -0.52 -3.20 -1.98
N GLY A 51 -0.34 -2.56 -3.12
CA GLY A 51 -0.68 -3.14 -4.42
C GLY A 51 0.40 -4.03 -5.06
N GLY A 52 1.55 -4.26 -4.43
CA GLY A 52 2.57 -5.16 -5.00
C GLY A 52 3.06 -4.81 -6.41
N ALA A 53 2.84 -3.57 -6.87
CA ALA A 53 3.40 -3.08 -8.12
C ALA A 53 4.89 -2.72 -7.94
N SER A 54 5.62 -2.55 -9.04
CA SER A 54 6.94 -1.93 -9.00
C SER A 54 6.86 -0.49 -8.50
N GLY A 55 8.01 0.08 -8.10
CA GLY A 55 8.06 1.45 -7.62
C GLY A 55 7.59 1.56 -6.17
N VAL A 56 6.73 2.54 -5.88
CA VAL A 56 6.37 2.92 -4.49
C VAL A 56 5.80 1.75 -3.72
N ASP A 57 4.93 0.94 -4.34
CA ASP A 57 4.31 -0.21 -3.67
C ASP A 57 5.37 -1.20 -3.14
N THR A 58 6.40 -1.52 -3.93
CA THR A 58 7.48 -2.42 -3.52
C THR A 58 8.39 -1.77 -2.48
N ALA A 59 8.77 -0.51 -2.67
CA ALA A 59 9.64 0.22 -1.73
C ALA A 59 8.97 0.43 -0.37
N ALA A 60 7.69 0.79 -0.36
CA ALA A 60 6.90 0.94 0.86
C ALA A 60 6.75 -0.41 1.57
N LEU A 61 6.50 -1.50 0.84
CA LEU A 61 6.41 -2.83 1.42
C LEU A 61 7.70 -3.24 2.14
N GLN A 62 8.87 -3.01 1.51
CA GLN A 62 10.17 -3.29 2.14
C GLN A 62 10.42 -2.41 3.36
N TRP A 63 10.12 -1.11 3.27
CA TRP A 63 10.26 -0.19 4.40
C TRP A 63 9.37 -0.62 5.57
N LEU A 64 8.10 -0.95 5.31
CA LEU A 64 7.15 -1.40 6.33
C LEU A 64 7.59 -2.70 6.98
N ALA A 65 8.05 -3.65 6.18
CA ALA A 65 8.54 -4.94 6.67
C ALA A 65 9.69 -4.78 7.66
N LYS A 66 10.61 -3.84 7.39
CA LYS A 66 11.81 -3.58 8.19
C LYS A 66 11.56 -2.70 9.42
N ASN A 67 10.63 -1.74 9.33
CA ASN A 67 10.52 -0.65 10.31
C ASN A 67 9.25 -0.69 11.16
N THR A 68 8.38 -1.69 10.98
CA THR A 68 7.06 -1.72 11.62
C THR A 68 6.65 -3.11 12.06
N ASP A 69 5.79 -3.17 13.08
CA ASP A 69 5.08 -4.39 13.51
C ASP A 69 3.66 -4.47 12.94
N ALA A 70 3.30 -3.60 12.00
CA ALA A 70 1.97 -3.57 11.40
C ALA A 70 1.69 -4.85 10.60
N ALA A 71 0.43 -5.27 10.58
CA ALA A 71 -0.02 -6.34 9.69
C ALA A 71 0.08 -5.85 8.24
N LEU A 72 0.70 -6.65 7.36
CA LEU A 72 0.92 -6.28 5.96
C LEU A 72 0.18 -7.23 5.04
N SER A 73 -0.71 -6.69 4.21
CA SER A 73 -1.37 -7.43 3.13
C SER A 73 -0.95 -6.91 1.78
N VAL A 74 -0.54 -7.82 0.90
CA VAL A 74 -0.25 -7.50 -0.50
C VAL A 74 -1.43 -7.90 -1.37
N VAL A 75 -1.94 -6.99 -2.19
CA VAL A 75 -3.12 -7.21 -3.03
C VAL A 75 -2.71 -7.09 -4.49
N VAL A 76 -2.75 -8.19 -5.23
CA VAL A 76 -2.36 -8.25 -6.64
C VAL A 76 -3.57 -8.49 -7.54
N PRO A 77 -3.63 -7.85 -8.74
CA PRO A 77 -4.80 -7.93 -9.60
C PRO A 77 -5.03 -9.33 -10.20
N CYS A 78 -3.95 -10.07 -10.42
CA CYS A 78 -3.95 -11.45 -10.92
C CYS A 78 -3.34 -12.34 -9.83
N ARG A 79 -2.20 -12.99 -10.12
CA ARG A 79 -1.38 -13.72 -9.15
C ARG A 79 -0.03 -13.02 -8.96
N ILE A 80 0.72 -13.44 -7.94
CA ILE A 80 2.10 -12.98 -7.69
C ILE A 80 2.98 -13.24 -8.92
N VAL A 81 2.85 -14.42 -9.53
CA VAL A 81 3.63 -14.82 -10.72
C VAL A 81 3.39 -13.93 -11.94
N ASP A 82 2.30 -13.16 -11.93
CA ASP A 82 1.95 -12.23 -13.00
C ASP A 82 2.45 -10.78 -12.68
N GLN A 83 3.09 -10.54 -11.53
CA GLN A 83 3.70 -9.25 -11.18
C GLN A 83 5.10 -9.08 -11.79
N PRO A 84 5.62 -7.84 -11.90
CA PRO A 84 7.01 -7.62 -12.29
C PRO A 84 7.98 -8.45 -11.42
N THR A 85 8.98 -9.08 -12.04
CA THR A 85 9.88 -10.04 -11.36
C THR A 85 10.46 -9.50 -10.04
N GLY A 86 10.95 -8.26 -10.04
CA GLY A 86 11.51 -7.64 -8.83
C GLY A 86 10.48 -7.50 -7.69
N SER A 87 9.24 -7.15 -8.01
CA SER A 87 8.15 -7.07 -7.03
C SER A 87 7.72 -8.45 -6.55
N ALA A 88 7.59 -9.43 -7.45
CA ALA A 88 7.24 -10.80 -7.10
C ALA A 88 8.26 -11.42 -6.13
N THR A 89 9.56 -11.28 -6.40
CA THR A 89 10.62 -11.79 -5.53
C THR A 89 10.55 -11.19 -4.12
N VAL A 90 10.28 -9.88 -3.99
CA VAL A 90 10.12 -9.24 -2.67
C VAL A 90 8.90 -9.79 -1.92
N ILE A 91 7.77 -9.94 -2.63
CA ILE A 91 6.53 -10.46 -2.03
C ILE A 91 6.72 -11.89 -1.54
N GLU A 92 7.34 -12.75 -2.36
CA GLU A 92 7.61 -14.15 -2.01
C GLU A 92 8.56 -14.24 -0.82
N ALA A 93 9.67 -13.50 -0.81
CA ALA A 93 10.60 -13.50 0.31
C ALA A 93 9.92 -13.09 1.63
N LEU A 94 9.14 -12.00 1.62
CA LEU A 94 8.43 -11.54 2.83
C LEU A 94 7.31 -12.49 3.27
N ARG A 95 6.69 -13.21 2.33
CA ARG A 95 5.71 -14.26 2.65
C ARG A 95 6.40 -15.43 3.33
N ASP A 96 7.52 -15.89 2.78
CA ASP A 96 8.25 -17.06 3.27
C ASP A 96 8.90 -16.78 4.63
N ASP A 97 9.29 -15.53 4.89
CA ASP A 97 9.75 -15.04 6.19
C ASP A 97 8.62 -14.85 7.23
N GLY A 98 7.36 -15.09 6.85
CA GLY A 98 6.19 -14.92 7.72
C GLY A 98 5.85 -13.47 8.06
N ARG A 99 6.42 -12.49 7.34
CA ARG A 99 6.19 -11.07 7.57
C ARG A 99 4.84 -10.58 7.04
N LEU A 100 4.33 -11.20 5.98
CA LEU A 100 3.03 -10.85 5.41
C LEU A 100 1.90 -11.52 6.21
N ALA A 101 0.92 -10.72 6.60
CA ALA A 101 -0.31 -11.24 7.20
C ALA A 101 -1.18 -11.96 6.14
N GLU A 102 -1.16 -11.46 4.90
CA GLU A 102 -1.96 -12.01 3.81
C GLU A 102 -1.38 -11.63 2.43
N VAL A 103 -1.62 -12.50 1.45
CA VAL A 103 -1.51 -12.14 0.03
C VAL A 103 -2.88 -12.38 -0.61
N VAL A 104 -3.46 -11.32 -1.17
CA VAL A 104 -4.75 -11.35 -1.86
C VAL A 104 -4.51 -11.36 -3.36
N GLU A 105 -4.66 -12.52 -3.98
CA GLU A 105 -4.65 -12.71 -5.43
C GLU A 105 -6.08 -12.58 -5.98
N MET A 106 -6.40 -11.47 -6.64
CA MET A 106 -7.78 -11.21 -7.10
C MET A 106 -8.21 -12.07 -8.29
N GLY A 107 -7.28 -12.78 -8.92
CA GLY A 107 -7.59 -13.79 -9.94
C GLY A 107 -8.13 -13.23 -11.25
N ALA A 108 -7.85 -11.97 -11.61
CA ALA A 108 -8.21 -11.46 -12.93
C ALA A 108 -7.49 -12.29 -14.02
N THR A 109 -8.19 -12.64 -15.10
CA THR A 109 -7.65 -13.50 -16.16
C THR A 109 -6.54 -12.84 -16.96
N LEU A 110 -6.59 -11.52 -17.12
CA LEU A 110 -5.60 -10.72 -17.85
C LEU A 110 -5.31 -9.43 -17.10
N LEU A 111 -4.04 -9.04 -17.12
CA LEU A 111 -3.63 -7.71 -16.67
C LEU A 111 -4.22 -6.65 -17.60
N GLY A 112 -4.76 -5.60 -17.01
CA GLY A 112 -5.36 -4.49 -17.73
C GLY A 112 -5.92 -3.45 -16.79
N LYS A 113 -6.36 -2.32 -17.36
CA LYS A 113 -6.90 -1.19 -16.60
C LYS A 113 -8.01 -1.63 -15.64
N THR A 114 -8.93 -2.48 -16.08
CA THR A 114 -10.02 -3.02 -15.26
C THR A 114 -9.51 -3.82 -14.06
N ALA A 115 -8.50 -4.67 -14.24
CA ALA A 115 -7.92 -5.48 -13.17
C ALA A 115 -7.19 -4.60 -12.14
N TYR A 116 -6.39 -3.63 -12.60
CA TYR A 116 -5.74 -2.67 -11.70
C TYR A 116 -6.75 -1.79 -10.95
N HIS A 117 -7.81 -1.34 -11.62
CA HIS A 117 -8.88 -0.58 -10.95
C HIS A 117 -9.65 -1.42 -9.94
N ALA A 118 -9.96 -2.69 -10.25
CA ALA A 118 -10.59 -3.60 -9.30
C ALA A 118 -9.73 -3.78 -8.05
N ARG A 119 -8.41 -3.97 -8.23
CA ARG A 119 -7.46 -4.04 -7.12
C ARG A 119 -7.39 -2.76 -6.32
N ASN A 120 -7.24 -1.61 -6.97
CA ASN A 120 -7.18 -0.34 -6.28
C ASN A 120 -8.45 -0.06 -5.49
N ARG A 121 -9.64 -0.38 -6.05
CA ARG A 121 -10.91 -0.27 -5.33
C ARG A 121 -10.95 -1.19 -4.11
N TRP A 122 -10.53 -2.45 -4.28
CA TRP A 122 -10.45 -3.39 -3.16
C TRP A 122 -9.63 -2.82 -2.01
N MET A 123 -8.43 -2.29 -2.27
CA MET A 123 -7.59 -1.70 -1.21
C MET A 123 -8.28 -0.52 -0.51
N VAL A 124 -8.94 0.37 -1.26
CA VAL A 124 -9.65 1.52 -0.69
C VAL A 124 -10.87 1.09 0.12
N ASP A 125 -11.62 0.10 -0.36
CA ASP A 125 -12.82 -0.39 0.32
C ASP A 125 -12.49 -1.05 1.68
N HIS A 126 -11.26 -1.58 1.83
CA HIS A 126 -10.77 -2.21 3.06
C HIS A 126 -9.98 -1.26 3.97
N ALA A 127 -9.67 -0.04 3.53
CA ALA A 127 -8.91 0.95 4.29
C ALA A 127 -9.78 2.12 4.77
N ASP A 128 -9.35 2.79 5.83
CA ASP A 128 -9.93 4.04 6.33
C ASP A 128 -9.17 5.27 5.83
N VAL A 129 -7.87 5.10 5.61
CA VAL A 129 -6.94 6.11 5.09
C VAL A 129 -6.23 5.59 3.85
N VAL A 130 -6.09 6.43 2.84
CA VAL A 130 -5.31 6.14 1.63
C VAL A 130 -4.17 7.13 1.53
N ILE A 131 -2.93 6.63 1.52
CA ILE A 131 -1.72 7.45 1.36
C ILE A 131 -1.19 7.22 -0.05
N GLY A 132 -1.25 8.27 -0.87
CA GLY A 132 -0.78 8.27 -2.24
C GLY A 132 0.53 9.01 -2.41
N PHE A 133 1.47 8.42 -3.14
CA PHE A 133 2.75 9.03 -3.52
C PHE A 133 2.81 9.26 -5.05
N PRO A 134 2.10 10.27 -5.58
CA PRO A 134 2.14 10.59 -7.01
C PRO A 134 3.45 11.31 -7.36
N ARG A 135 3.92 11.17 -8.60
CA ARG A 135 5.10 11.89 -9.10
C ARG A 135 4.73 12.94 -10.13
N GLY A 136 5.24 14.17 -9.97
CA GLY A 136 5.22 15.21 -11.00
C GLY A 136 3.89 15.38 -11.76
N ASP A 137 3.99 15.38 -13.10
CA ASP A 137 2.88 15.50 -14.05
C ASP A 137 2.23 14.16 -14.40
N GLU A 138 2.42 13.10 -13.60
CA GLU A 138 1.63 11.87 -13.72
C GLU A 138 0.17 12.29 -13.83
N SER A 139 -0.38 12.11 -15.04
CA SER A 139 -1.61 12.76 -15.42
C SER A 139 -2.68 12.39 -14.40
N ALA A 140 -3.68 13.25 -14.17
CA ALA A 140 -4.80 12.95 -13.27
C ALA A 140 -5.51 11.59 -13.56
N GLY A 141 -5.20 10.93 -14.69
CA GLY A 141 -5.62 9.57 -15.05
C GLY A 141 -4.65 8.42 -14.69
N GLY A 142 -3.53 8.67 -14.01
CA GLY A 142 -2.59 7.66 -13.54
C GLY A 142 -3.18 6.77 -12.44
N GLY A 143 -2.60 5.58 -12.23
CA GLY A 143 -3.11 4.60 -11.25
C GLY A 143 -3.21 5.16 -9.82
N THR A 144 -2.23 5.96 -9.40
CA THR A 144 -2.20 6.64 -8.09
C THR A 144 -3.35 7.62 -7.93
N TRP A 145 -3.52 8.54 -8.89
CA TRP A 145 -4.59 9.53 -8.89
C TRP A 145 -5.98 8.89 -8.96
N TYR A 146 -6.14 7.82 -9.74
CA TYR A 146 -7.37 7.03 -9.75
C TYR A 146 -7.72 6.53 -8.35
N THR A 147 -6.77 5.92 -7.64
CA THR A 147 -7.01 5.39 -6.27
C THR A 147 -7.35 6.51 -5.30
N LEU A 148 -6.64 7.64 -5.36
CA LEU A 148 -6.88 8.81 -4.50
C LEU A 148 -8.23 9.48 -4.77
N ASN A 149 -8.71 9.48 -6.02
CA ASN A 149 -10.03 10.01 -6.36
C ASN A 149 -11.14 9.05 -5.94
N TYR A 150 -10.96 7.74 -6.15
CA TYR A 150 -11.89 6.74 -5.64
C TYR A 150 -12.01 6.80 -4.11
N ALA A 151 -10.91 7.01 -3.38
CA ALA A 151 -10.94 7.24 -1.93
C ALA A 151 -11.83 8.43 -1.54
N ALA A 152 -11.69 9.56 -2.25
CA ALA A 152 -12.52 10.74 -2.02
C ALA A 152 -14.00 10.49 -2.33
N GLU A 153 -14.30 9.79 -3.44
CA GLU A 153 -15.67 9.38 -3.80
C GLU A 153 -16.30 8.45 -2.74
N ARG A 154 -15.48 7.67 -2.03
CA ARG A 154 -15.91 6.81 -0.93
C ARG A 154 -15.98 7.49 0.43
N GLY A 155 -15.67 8.79 0.52
CA GLY A 155 -15.63 9.54 1.77
C GLY A 155 -14.49 9.11 2.70
N LYS A 156 -13.44 8.49 2.15
CA LYS A 156 -12.25 8.05 2.89
C LYS A 156 -11.24 9.17 3.00
N VAL A 157 -10.42 9.15 4.05
CA VAL A 157 -9.32 10.11 4.20
C VAL A 157 -8.27 9.81 3.14
N ARG A 158 -7.82 10.84 2.41
CA ARG A 158 -6.69 10.74 1.50
C ARG A 158 -5.56 11.67 1.91
N VAL A 159 -4.34 11.14 1.95
CA VAL A 159 -3.11 11.90 2.15
C VAL A 159 -2.33 11.84 0.84
N ILE A 160 -1.93 12.99 0.33
CA ILE A 160 -1.18 13.11 -0.92
C ILE A 160 0.22 13.58 -0.56
N VAL A 161 1.21 12.74 -0.85
CA VAL A 161 2.63 13.00 -0.58
C VAL A 161 3.38 13.04 -1.92
N PRO A 162 3.53 14.21 -2.54
CA PRO A 162 4.19 14.31 -3.85
C PRO A 162 5.65 13.85 -3.79
N LEU A 163 6.07 13.11 -4.81
CA LEU A 163 7.46 12.70 -5.09
C LEU A 163 8.06 13.48 -6.25
#